data_AF-A0A559KAD8-F1
#
_entry.id   AF-A0A559KAD8-F1
#
_cell.length_a   1.000
_cell.length_b   1.000
_cell.length_c   1.000
_cell.angle_alpha   90.00
_cell.angle_beta   90.00
_cell.angle_gamma   90.00
#
_symmetry.space_group_name_H-M   'P 1'
#
loop_
_entity.id
_entity.type
_entity.pdbx_description
1 polymer ?
#
loop_
_entity_poly.entity_id
_entity_poly.type
_entity_poly.pdbx_seq_one_letter_code
_entity_poly.pdbx_strand_id
1 'polypeptide(L)'
;MEKILHKKRKNTPYRVIGGIVLKKCVGCSKHLPLERFYPNRHPKSGGAYGVSHLCKVHTIEASLIKQNSNKFYRLASDCKQRAKRGGFPCMRTKDLARYLEDLFNAQIGKCFYTDLEMAWDLNPSNSRLHMEVEKLEPRLGYTAGNIVFSIKSVNSLKGYLGLDAFLAYIKASSHPFRNKILKCKKRAMANETLVSLAINFK
;
A
#
# COMPACT_ATOMS: atom_id res chain seq x y z
N MET A 1 -33.70 0.42 -1.57
CA MET A 1 -33.15 1.64 -0.94
C MET A 1 -32.67 1.29 0.45
N GLU A 2 -31.36 1.28 0.69
CA GLU A 2 -30.82 1.12 2.05
C GLU A 2 -31.29 2.29 2.92
N LYS A 3 -32.12 2.03 3.95
CA LYS A 3 -32.50 3.04 4.93
C LYS A 3 -31.23 3.47 5.68
N ILE A 4 -30.73 4.67 5.38
CA ILE A 4 -29.66 5.27 6.16
C ILE A 4 -30.21 5.54 7.56
N LEU A 5 -29.92 4.66 8.52
CA LEU A 5 -30.23 4.82 9.93
C LEU A 5 -29.28 5.88 10.54
N HIS A 6 -29.49 7.13 10.14
CA HIS A 6 -28.73 8.26 10.67
C HIS A 6 -29.16 8.54 12.11
N LYS A 7 -28.44 7.96 13.10
CA LYS A 7 -28.45 8.53 14.44
C LYS A 7 -27.77 9.90 14.38
N LYS A 8 -28.57 10.97 14.45
CA LYS A 8 -28.12 12.36 14.50
C LYS A 8 -27.15 12.50 15.68
N ARG A 9 -25.85 12.74 15.44
CA ARG A 9 -24.93 13.06 16.55
C ARG A 9 -25.33 14.46 17.07
N LYS A 10 -25.26 14.66 18.38
CA LYS A 10 -25.74 15.87 19.09
C LYS A 10 -25.26 17.20 18.45
N ASN A 11 -24.08 17.19 17.80
CA ASN A 11 -23.44 18.38 17.21
C ASN A 11 -23.20 18.28 15.69
N THR A 12 -23.95 17.44 14.96
CA THR A 12 -23.73 17.34 13.51
C THR A 12 -24.47 18.45 12.75
N PRO A 13 -23.80 19.23 11.88
CA PRO A 13 -24.38 20.40 11.20
C PRO A 13 -25.27 19.99 10.01
N TYR A 14 -26.36 19.30 10.30
CA TYR A 14 -27.38 18.96 9.31
C TYR A 14 -28.42 20.08 9.20
N ARG A 15 -28.86 20.36 7.97
CA ARG A 15 -30.01 21.23 7.67
C ARG A 15 -31.01 20.46 6.82
N VAL A 16 -32.29 20.80 6.89
CA VAL A 16 -33.33 20.25 6.01
C VAL A 16 -33.91 21.41 5.21
N ILE A 17 -33.84 21.35 3.88
CA ILE A 17 -34.36 22.37 2.97
C ILE A 17 -35.16 21.64 1.89
N GLY A 18 -36.45 21.94 1.74
CA GLY A 18 -37.31 21.31 0.73
C GLY A 18 -37.36 19.78 0.83
N GLY A 19 -37.32 19.22 2.04
CA GLY A 19 -37.29 17.77 2.28
C GLY A 19 -35.93 17.09 2.08
N ILE A 20 -34.91 17.82 1.62
CA ILE A 20 -33.56 17.28 1.40
C ILE A 20 -32.70 17.53 2.66
N VAL A 21 -32.07 16.47 3.16
CA VAL A 21 -31.09 16.56 4.25
C VAL A 21 -29.74 16.99 3.68
N LEU A 22 -29.26 18.14 4.14
CA LEU A 22 -27.97 18.71 3.79
C LEU A 22 -27.00 18.60 4.96
N LYS A 23 -25.72 18.42 4.67
CA LYS A 23 -24.63 18.42 5.65
C LYS A 23 -23.58 19.47 5.29
N LYS A 24 -23.07 20.19 6.28
CA LYS A 24 -21.92 21.10 6.08
C LYS A 24 -20.63 20.29 5.86
N CYS A 25 -19.95 20.51 4.75
CA CYS A 25 -18.59 20.02 4.50
C CYS A 25 -17.59 20.86 5.30
N VAL A 26 -16.63 20.22 5.99
CA VAL A 26 -15.58 20.95 6.73
C VAL A 26 -14.59 21.64 5.78
N GLY A 27 -14.31 21.05 4.61
CA GLY A 27 -13.34 21.59 3.64
C GLY A 27 -13.81 22.88 2.96
N CYS A 28 -15.01 22.88 2.36
CA CYS A 28 -15.53 24.06 1.66
C CYS A 28 -16.56 24.87 2.45
N SER A 29 -16.92 24.46 3.67
CA SER A 29 -17.97 25.10 4.48
C SER A 29 -19.38 25.16 3.87
N LYS A 30 -19.61 24.60 2.68
CA LYS A 30 -20.93 24.56 2.01
C LYS A 30 -21.82 23.45 2.59
N HIS A 31 -23.13 23.70 2.62
CA HIS A 31 -24.14 22.68 2.91
C HIS A 31 -24.47 21.92 1.62
N LEU A 32 -24.21 20.62 1.61
CA LEU A 32 -24.36 19.77 0.43
C LEU A 32 -25.27 18.57 0.74
N PRO A 33 -25.98 18.02 -0.26
CA PRO A 33 -26.74 16.79 -0.10
C PRO A 33 -25.88 15.59 0.35
N LEU A 34 -26.47 14.64 1.07
CA LEU A 34 -25.75 13.51 1.67
C LEU A 34 -25.01 12.63 0.64
N GLU A 35 -25.54 12.50 -0.57
CA GLU A 35 -24.93 11.76 -1.67
C GLU A 35 -23.60 12.35 -2.15
N ARG A 36 -23.31 13.61 -1.80
CA ARG A 36 -22.01 14.26 -2.03
C ARG A 36 -20.97 13.90 -0.98
N PHE A 37 -21.27 13.02 -0.04
CA PHE A 37 -20.34 12.51 0.98
C PHE A 37 -20.18 10.99 0.87
N TYR A 38 -19.04 10.45 1.32
CA TYR A 38 -18.85 9.01 1.43
C TYR A 38 -19.56 8.46 2.68
N PRO A 39 -20.24 7.31 2.61
CA PRO A 39 -20.83 6.68 3.79
C PRO A 39 -19.73 6.15 4.72
N ASN A 40 -19.87 6.41 6.02
CA ASN A 40 -19.00 5.82 7.04
C ASN A 40 -19.53 4.43 7.38
N ARG A 41 -18.83 3.38 6.93
CA ARG A 41 -19.12 2.00 7.30
C ARG A 41 -18.43 1.67 8.62
N HIS A 42 -19.20 1.23 9.62
CA HIS A 42 -18.61 0.70 10.85
C HIS A 42 -18.58 -0.84 10.77
N PRO A 43 -17.41 -1.48 10.99
CA PRO A 43 -17.26 -2.92 10.71
C PRO A 43 -18.20 -3.83 11.51
N LYS A 44 -18.56 -3.45 12.73
CA LYS A 44 -19.30 -4.31 13.67
C LYS A 44 -20.82 -4.22 13.58
N SER A 45 -21.37 -3.29 12.78
CA SER A 45 -22.78 -2.92 12.90
C SER A 45 -23.55 -2.97 11.58
N GLY A 46 -22.95 -3.51 10.51
CA GLY A 46 -23.66 -3.86 9.27
C GLY A 46 -24.29 -2.70 8.49
N GLY A 47 -24.16 -1.45 8.95
CA GLY A 47 -24.85 -0.29 8.37
C GLY A 47 -24.00 0.98 8.29
N ALA A 48 -24.46 1.95 7.51
CA ALA A 48 -23.87 3.29 7.43
C ALA A 48 -24.34 4.15 8.61
N TYR A 49 -23.45 4.42 9.57
CA TYR A 49 -23.76 5.21 10.79
C TYR A 49 -23.62 6.72 10.59
N GLY A 50 -23.28 7.13 9.38
CA GLY A 50 -22.84 8.48 9.12
C GLY A 50 -22.37 8.65 7.69
N VAL A 51 -22.06 9.90 7.35
CA VAL A 51 -21.28 10.22 6.16
C VAL A 51 -20.01 10.97 6.58
N SER A 52 -18.98 10.97 5.74
CA SER A 52 -17.72 11.69 5.95
C SER A 52 -17.94 13.16 6.34
N HIS A 53 -16.99 13.76 7.07
CA HIS A 53 -17.01 15.19 7.40
C HIS A 53 -16.59 16.07 6.22
N LEU A 54 -15.92 15.48 5.22
CA LEU A 54 -15.57 16.11 3.94
C LEU A 54 -16.48 15.58 2.83
N CYS A 55 -16.83 16.44 1.88
CA CYS A 55 -17.49 15.99 0.65
C CYS A 55 -16.54 15.13 -0.19
N LYS A 56 -17.08 14.43 -1.19
CA LYS A 56 -16.32 13.53 -2.08
C LYS A 56 -15.13 14.24 -2.73
N VAL A 57 -15.34 15.47 -3.23
CA VAL A 57 -14.29 16.30 -3.85
C VAL A 57 -13.12 16.53 -2.89
N HIS A 58 -13.38 17.09 -1.70
CA HIS A 58 -12.32 17.38 -0.72
C HIS A 58 -11.71 16.11 -0.12
N THR A 59 -12.44 14.99 -0.11
CA THR A 59 -11.89 13.68 0.27
C THR A 59 -10.88 13.19 -0.77
N ILE A 60 -11.18 13.36 -2.06
CA ILE A 60 -10.27 13.04 -3.16
C ILE A 60 -9.05 13.98 -3.10
N GLU A 61 -9.24 15.29 -2.99
CA GLU A 61 -8.15 16.27 -2.86
C GLU A 61 -7.25 15.97 -1.68
N ALA A 62 -7.80 15.73 -0.49
CA ALA A 62 -7.01 15.36 0.69
C ALA A 62 -6.23 14.05 0.50
N SER A 63 -6.74 13.13 -0.32
CA SER A 63 -6.04 11.90 -0.69
C SER A 63 -4.92 12.18 -1.69
N LEU A 64 -5.16 13.03 -2.68
CA LEU A 64 -4.17 13.47 -3.67
C LEU A 64 -3.03 14.25 -3.01
N ILE A 65 -3.31 15.17 -2.08
CA ILE A 65 -2.29 15.90 -1.32
C ILE A 65 -1.37 14.93 -0.57
N LYS A 66 -1.92 13.89 0.06
CA LYS A 66 -1.12 12.84 0.72
C LYS A 66 -0.27 12.06 -0.28
N GLN A 67 -0.83 11.71 -1.43
CA GLN A 67 -0.09 11.00 -2.49
C GLN A 67 1.02 11.87 -3.10
N ASN A 68 0.78 13.17 -3.27
CA ASN A 68 1.76 14.11 -3.79
C ASN A 68 2.88 14.40 -2.76
N SER A 69 2.58 14.31 -1.47
CA SER A 69 3.59 14.51 -0.41
C SER A 69 4.64 13.40 -0.34
N ASN A 70 4.35 12.20 -0.84
CA ASN A 70 5.29 11.11 -0.95
C ASN A 70 4.82 10.13 -2.04
N LYS A 71 5.61 9.98 -3.11
CA LYS A 71 5.27 9.14 -4.27
C LYS A 71 5.05 7.66 -3.93
N PHE A 72 5.56 7.18 -2.79
CA PHE A 72 5.36 5.82 -2.27
C PHE A 72 4.12 5.67 -1.38
N TYR A 73 3.40 6.75 -1.06
CA TYR A 73 2.24 6.69 -0.18
C TYR A 73 1.14 5.77 -0.74
N ARG A 74 0.94 5.79 -2.06
CA ARG A 74 0.00 4.88 -2.74
C ARG A 74 0.40 3.41 -2.55
N LEU A 75 1.67 3.06 -2.82
CA LEU A 75 2.20 1.72 -2.61
C LEU A 75 2.07 1.27 -1.14
N ALA A 76 2.37 2.14 -0.19
CA ALA A 76 2.23 1.86 1.24
C ALA A 76 0.75 1.61 1.64
N SER A 77 -0.18 2.36 1.06
CA SER A 77 -1.62 2.17 1.26
C SER A 77 -2.08 0.81 0.71
N ASP A 78 -1.61 0.44 -0.47
CA ASP A 78 -1.94 -0.85 -1.10
C ASP A 78 -1.38 -2.03 -0.28
N CYS A 79 -0.15 -1.90 0.22
CA CYS A 79 0.45 -2.88 1.14
C CYS A 79 -0.40 -3.05 2.40
N LYS A 80 -0.87 -1.95 3.01
CA LYS A 80 -1.74 -2.01 4.19
C LYS A 80 -3.07 -2.70 3.89
N GLN A 81 -3.67 -2.45 2.73
CA GLN A 81 -4.89 -3.14 2.33
C GLN A 81 -4.67 -4.64 2.14
N ARG A 82 -3.57 -5.03 1.48
CA ARG A 82 -3.17 -6.44 1.31
C ARG A 82 -2.90 -7.12 2.66
N ALA A 83 -2.19 -6.44 3.56
CA ALA A 83 -1.92 -6.94 4.91
C ALA A 83 -3.21 -7.20 5.69
N LYS A 84 -4.15 -6.26 5.66
CA LYS A 84 -5.46 -6.41 6.31
C LYS A 84 -6.25 -7.59 5.77
N ARG A 85 -6.25 -7.80 4.45
CA ARG A 85 -6.95 -8.95 3.82
C ARG A 85 -6.30 -10.28 4.20
N GLY A 86 -4.98 -10.32 4.29
CA GLY A 86 -4.23 -11.54 4.62
C GLY A 86 -4.01 -11.78 6.11
N GLY A 87 -4.41 -10.87 6.99
CA GLY A 87 -4.18 -11.00 8.44
C GLY A 87 -2.70 -10.85 8.86
N PHE A 88 -1.89 -10.12 8.08
CA PHE A 88 -0.46 -9.96 8.35
C PHE A 88 -0.13 -8.63 9.03
N PRO A 89 0.98 -8.55 9.79
CA PRO A 89 1.50 -7.30 10.31
C PRO A 89 1.79 -6.28 9.19
N CYS A 90 1.64 -4.99 9.50
CA CYS A 90 1.98 -3.91 8.59
C CYS A 90 2.30 -2.65 9.39
N MET A 91 3.38 -1.97 9.01
CA MET A 91 3.69 -0.64 9.53
C MET A 91 2.55 0.36 9.26
N ARG A 92 2.53 1.46 10.03
CA ARG A 92 1.63 2.58 9.71
C ARG A 92 1.97 3.13 8.33
N THR A 93 0.97 3.49 7.54
CA THR A 93 1.14 3.88 6.12
C THR A 93 2.19 4.99 5.91
N LYS A 94 2.22 6.00 6.77
CA LYS A 94 3.21 7.09 6.68
C LYS A 94 4.63 6.60 6.95
N ASP A 95 4.80 5.70 7.92
CA ASP A 95 6.10 5.13 8.27
C ASP A 95 6.59 4.19 7.17
N LEU A 96 5.68 3.37 6.63
CA LEU A 96 5.95 2.49 5.50
C LEU A 96 6.33 3.29 4.24
N ALA A 97 5.63 4.38 3.94
CA ALA A 97 5.95 5.20 2.76
C ALA A 97 7.37 5.79 2.82
N ARG A 98 7.81 6.26 4.00
CA ARG A 98 9.19 6.73 4.21
C ARG A 98 10.21 5.60 4.06
N TYR A 99 9.94 4.46 4.70
CA TYR A 99 10.81 3.29 4.57
C TYR A 99 10.93 2.80 3.11
N LEU A 100 9.83 2.82 2.35
CA LEU A 100 9.85 2.48 0.92
C LEU A 100 10.68 3.47 0.10
N GLU A 101 10.70 4.75 0.46
CA GLU A 101 11.56 5.73 -0.19
C GLU A 101 13.05 5.45 0.06
N ASP A 102 13.41 5.22 1.32
CA ASP A 102 14.78 4.86 1.72
C ASP A 102 15.24 3.58 1.01
N LEU A 103 14.37 2.57 0.98
CA LEU A 103 14.62 1.30 0.31
C LEU A 103 14.79 1.44 -1.20
N PHE A 104 13.98 2.25 -1.86
CA PHE A 104 14.10 2.48 -3.31
C PHE A 104 15.44 3.15 -3.65
N ASN A 105 15.85 4.13 -2.84
CA ASN A 105 17.13 4.80 -2.99
C ASN A 105 18.29 3.83 -2.74
N ALA A 106 18.21 3.01 -1.70
CA ALA A 106 19.20 1.97 -1.39
C ALA A 106 19.33 0.93 -2.50
N GLN A 107 18.22 0.59 -3.17
CA GLN A 107 18.19 -0.31 -4.32
C GLN A 107 18.50 0.38 -5.66
N ILE A 108 18.66 1.71 -5.68
CA ILE A 108 18.95 2.51 -6.89
C ILE A 108 17.96 2.19 -8.02
N GLY A 109 16.67 2.05 -7.68
CA GLY A 109 15.63 1.71 -8.66
C GLY A 109 15.73 0.32 -9.29
N LYS A 110 16.54 -0.59 -8.75
CA LYS A 110 16.74 -1.95 -9.26
C LYS A 110 16.05 -3.02 -8.43
N CYS A 111 15.66 -4.10 -9.10
CA CYS A 111 15.10 -5.29 -8.47
C CYS A 111 16.09 -5.93 -7.51
N PHE A 112 15.67 -6.19 -6.27
CA PHE A 112 16.49 -6.86 -5.26
C PHE A 112 17.09 -8.18 -5.76
N TYR A 113 16.28 -8.98 -6.45
CA TYR A 113 16.68 -10.33 -6.88
C TYR A 113 17.58 -10.32 -8.11
N THR A 114 17.37 -9.41 -9.06
CA THR A 114 17.95 -9.51 -10.42
C THR A 114 18.80 -8.33 -10.85
N ASP A 115 18.83 -7.24 -10.06
CA ASP A 115 19.42 -5.95 -10.39
C ASP A 115 18.87 -5.32 -11.70
N LEU A 116 17.79 -5.86 -12.26
CA LEU A 116 17.12 -5.27 -13.41
C LEU A 116 16.45 -3.98 -12.97
N GLU A 117 16.54 -2.96 -13.82
CA GLU A 117 15.83 -1.70 -13.62
C GLU A 117 14.32 -1.95 -13.58
N MET A 118 13.66 -1.34 -12.60
CA MET A 118 12.23 -1.51 -12.38
C MET A 118 11.46 -0.37 -13.04
N ALA A 119 10.35 -0.69 -13.69
CA ALA A 119 9.44 0.30 -14.23
C ALA A 119 8.60 0.90 -13.10
N TRP A 120 8.74 2.21 -12.90
CA TRP A 120 8.06 2.97 -11.84
C TRP A 120 6.57 3.24 -12.12
N ASP A 121 6.10 3.02 -13.34
CA ASP A 121 4.76 3.41 -13.78
C ASP A 121 3.66 2.96 -12.81
N LEU A 122 3.06 3.91 -12.09
CA LEU A 122 1.97 3.68 -11.12
C LEU A 122 0.67 3.22 -11.80
N ASN A 123 0.59 3.37 -13.12
CA ASN A 123 -0.41 2.74 -13.94
C ASN A 123 0.19 1.45 -14.51
N PRO A 124 -0.29 0.27 -14.08
CA PRO A 124 0.27 -0.98 -14.51
C PRO A 124 -0.02 -1.15 -16.01
N SER A 125 0.92 -0.76 -16.86
CA SER A 125 1.14 -1.53 -18.07
C SER A 125 1.44 -2.96 -17.61
N ASN A 126 1.04 -3.98 -18.37
CA ASN A 126 1.23 -5.38 -17.99
C ASN A 126 2.72 -5.82 -18.07
N SER A 127 3.64 -4.87 -17.82
CA SER A 127 5.08 -5.03 -17.87
C SER A 127 5.56 -5.99 -16.81
N ARG A 128 6.35 -6.97 -17.25
CA ARG A 128 7.07 -7.92 -16.39
C ARG A 128 8.10 -7.24 -15.48
N LEU A 129 8.45 -5.99 -15.78
CA LEU A 129 9.41 -5.16 -15.05
C LEU A 129 8.73 -4.16 -14.10
N HIS A 130 7.40 -4.15 -14.01
CA HIS A 130 6.69 -3.27 -13.07
C HIS A 130 7.18 -3.50 -11.64
N MET A 131 7.46 -2.40 -10.94
CA MET A 131 7.98 -2.40 -9.57
C MET A 131 6.89 -2.81 -8.57
N GLU A 132 7.18 -3.78 -7.71
CA GLU A 132 6.28 -4.22 -6.65
C GLU A 132 7.02 -4.32 -5.31
N VAL A 133 6.30 -4.01 -4.22
CA VAL A 133 6.76 -4.25 -2.86
C VAL A 133 6.53 -5.72 -2.52
N GLU A 134 7.62 -6.43 -2.23
CA GLU A 134 7.62 -7.86 -1.91
C GLU A 134 8.11 -8.12 -0.48
N LYS A 135 7.53 -9.16 0.15
CA LYS A 135 7.92 -9.63 1.49
C LYS A 135 8.96 -10.72 1.36
N LEU A 136 10.10 -10.60 2.04
CA LEU A 136 11.10 -11.67 2.10
C LEU A 136 10.50 -12.90 2.78
N GLU A 137 9.94 -12.70 3.98
CA GLU A 137 9.14 -13.71 4.66
C GLU A 137 7.65 -13.35 4.71
N PRO A 138 6.77 -14.13 4.03
CA PRO A 138 5.36 -13.80 3.90
C PRO A 138 4.63 -13.60 5.23
N ARG A 139 4.98 -14.38 6.25
CA ARG A 139 4.33 -14.36 7.59
C ARG A 139 4.65 -13.12 8.40
N LEU A 140 5.80 -12.49 8.19
CA LEU A 140 6.20 -11.28 8.91
C LEU A 140 5.50 -10.02 8.39
N GLY A 141 4.86 -10.09 7.21
CA GLY A 141 4.06 -9.00 6.67
C GLY A 141 4.90 -7.83 6.16
N TYR A 142 4.31 -6.63 6.10
CA TYR A 142 4.97 -5.42 5.60
C TYR A 142 5.63 -4.64 6.73
N THR A 143 6.74 -5.18 7.23
CA THR A 143 7.53 -4.62 8.33
C THR A 143 8.91 -4.19 7.85
N ALA A 144 9.54 -3.27 8.59
CA ALA A 144 10.93 -2.90 8.38
C ALA A 144 11.82 -4.16 8.41
N GLY A 145 12.83 -4.19 7.55
CA GLY A 145 13.71 -5.34 7.35
C GLY A 145 13.11 -6.53 6.59
N ASN A 146 11.78 -6.63 6.44
CA ASN A 146 11.15 -7.79 5.77
C ASN A 146 10.66 -7.48 4.34
N ILE A 147 10.89 -6.28 3.82
CA ILE A 147 10.38 -5.88 2.51
C ILE A 147 11.49 -5.39 1.60
N VAL A 148 11.33 -5.69 0.31
CA VAL A 148 12.21 -5.29 -0.78
C VAL A 148 11.38 -4.85 -1.99
N PHE A 149 11.95 -4.08 -2.90
CA PHE A 149 11.38 -3.92 -4.24
C PHE A 149 11.83 -5.04 -5.17
N SER A 150 10.88 -5.56 -5.91
CA SER A 150 11.12 -6.58 -6.93
C SER A 150 10.32 -6.27 -8.19
N ILE A 151 10.72 -6.86 -9.32
CA ILE A 151 9.89 -6.84 -10.51
C ILE A 151 8.76 -7.87 -10.40
N LYS A 152 7.59 -7.52 -10.92
CA LYS A 152 6.38 -8.37 -10.96
C LYS A 152 6.66 -9.81 -11.39
N SER A 153 7.50 -10.01 -12.41
CA SER A 153 7.81 -11.37 -12.90
C SER A 153 8.51 -12.25 -11.86
N VAL A 154 9.45 -11.69 -11.08
CA VAL A 154 10.15 -12.42 -10.01
C VAL A 154 9.25 -12.57 -8.78
N ASN A 155 8.46 -11.54 -8.46
CA ASN A 155 7.50 -11.61 -7.36
C ASN A 155 6.48 -12.74 -7.57
N SER A 156 5.89 -12.82 -8.76
CA SER A 156 4.99 -13.91 -9.15
C SER A 156 5.66 -15.29 -9.10
N LEU A 157 6.94 -15.38 -9.49
CA LEU A 157 7.71 -16.62 -9.43
C LEU A 157 7.97 -17.07 -7.99
N LYS A 158 8.20 -16.14 -7.06
CA LYS A 158 8.40 -16.44 -5.64
C LYS A 158 7.10 -16.88 -4.95
N GLY A 159 5.99 -16.25 -5.31
CA GLY A 159 4.68 -16.57 -4.74
C GLY A 159 4.65 -16.41 -3.21
N TYR A 160 4.32 -17.49 -2.50
CA TYR A 160 4.28 -17.52 -1.02
C TYR A 160 5.51 -18.18 -0.38
N LEU A 161 6.58 -18.41 -1.13
CA LEU A 161 7.81 -18.97 -0.57
C LEU A 161 8.53 -17.89 0.25
N GLY A 162 9.14 -18.30 1.36
CA GLY A 162 10.17 -17.52 2.06
C GLY A 162 11.42 -17.35 1.20
N LEU A 163 12.34 -16.48 1.59
CA LEU A 163 13.52 -16.18 0.78
C LEU A 163 14.37 -17.43 0.55
N ASP A 164 14.66 -18.20 1.61
CA ASP A 164 15.52 -19.40 1.48
C ASP A 164 14.87 -20.51 0.68
N ALA A 165 13.57 -20.76 0.90
CA ALA A 165 12.81 -21.72 0.11
C ALA A 165 12.78 -21.31 -1.38
N PHE A 166 12.64 -20.03 -1.66
CA PHE A 166 12.69 -19.50 -3.03
C PHE A 166 14.07 -19.68 -3.67
N LEU A 167 15.16 -19.39 -2.95
CA LEU A 167 16.51 -19.59 -3.46
C LEU A 167 16.82 -21.07 -3.72
N ALA A 168 16.36 -21.97 -2.85
CA ALA A 168 16.48 -23.42 -3.06
C ALA A 168 15.73 -23.87 -4.32
N TYR A 169 14.49 -23.39 -4.50
CA TYR A 169 13.70 -23.65 -5.71
C TYR A 169 14.43 -23.15 -6.97
N ILE A 170 14.94 -21.92 -6.95
CA ILE A 170 15.67 -21.34 -8.10
C ILE A 170 16.95 -22.12 -8.40
N LYS A 171 17.64 -22.61 -7.37
CA LYS A 171 18.85 -23.45 -7.52
C LYS A 171 18.55 -24.72 -8.33
N ALA A 172 17.38 -25.33 -8.16
CA ALA A 172 16.96 -26.52 -8.90
C ALA A 172 16.35 -26.21 -10.29
N SER A 173 15.99 -24.96 -10.56
CA SER A 173 15.33 -24.56 -11.81
C SER A 173 16.30 -24.20 -12.95
N SER A 174 15.79 -24.15 -14.18
CA SER A 174 16.48 -23.65 -15.39
C SER A 174 16.23 -22.15 -15.65
N HIS A 175 15.83 -21.37 -14.64
CA HIS A 175 15.34 -20.01 -14.86
C HIS A 175 16.42 -19.07 -15.44
N PRO A 176 16.10 -18.20 -16.43
CA PRO A 176 17.09 -17.34 -17.10
C PRO A 176 17.86 -16.41 -16.15
N PHE A 177 17.25 -15.99 -15.05
CA PHE A 177 17.89 -15.12 -14.06
C PHE A 177 18.47 -15.88 -12.86
N ARG A 178 18.57 -17.21 -12.90
CA ARG A 178 19.03 -18.06 -11.79
C ARG A 178 20.28 -17.53 -11.10
N ASN A 179 21.35 -17.28 -11.86
CA ASN A 179 22.62 -16.83 -11.29
C ASN A 179 22.53 -15.45 -10.63
N LYS A 180 21.67 -14.56 -11.15
CA LYS A 180 21.43 -13.25 -10.52
C LYS A 180 20.64 -13.41 -9.24
N ILE A 181 19.55 -14.18 -9.26
CA ILE A 181 18.71 -14.45 -8.09
C ILE A 181 19.52 -15.09 -6.97
N LEU A 182 20.31 -16.13 -7.26
CA LEU A 182 21.13 -16.81 -6.24
C LEU A 182 22.18 -15.91 -5.58
N LYS A 183 22.59 -14.83 -6.24
CA LYS A 183 23.56 -13.87 -5.71
C LYS A 183 22.91 -12.71 -4.92
N CYS A 184 21.57 -12.64 -4.83
CA CYS A 184 20.89 -11.48 -4.23
C CYS A 184 21.27 -11.23 -2.76
N LYS A 185 21.35 -12.27 -1.92
CA LYS A 185 21.80 -12.15 -0.52
C LYS A 185 23.20 -11.55 -0.43
N LYS A 186 24.15 -12.09 -1.19
CA LYS A 186 25.54 -11.59 -1.21
C LYS A 186 25.61 -10.12 -1.62
N ARG A 187 24.86 -9.72 -2.65
CA ARG A 187 24.80 -8.31 -3.09
C ARG A 187 24.17 -7.41 -2.04
N ALA A 188 23.08 -7.85 -1.42
CA ALA A 188 22.39 -7.07 -0.40
C ALA A 188 23.25 -6.88 0.85
N MET A 189 24.01 -7.90 1.26
CA MET A 189 24.98 -7.81 2.37
C MET A 189 26.18 -6.91 2.04
N ALA A 190 26.52 -6.72 0.77
CA ALA A 190 27.59 -5.81 0.33
C ALA A 190 27.11 -4.36 0.15
N ASN A 191 25.81 -4.08 0.30
CA ASN A 191 25.24 -2.75 0.19
C ASN A 191 24.98 -2.21 1.60
N GLU A 192 25.84 -1.29 2.04
CA GLU A 192 25.79 -0.72 3.40
C GLU A 192 24.44 -0.06 3.73
N THR A 193 23.80 0.58 2.75
CA THR A 193 22.48 1.20 2.91
C THR A 193 21.36 0.16 3.09
N LEU A 194 21.44 -0.98 2.39
CA LEU A 194 20.49 -2.08 2.62
C LEU A 194 20.73 -2.78 3.96
N VAL A 195 22.00 -2.87 4.39
CA VAL A 195 22.36 -3.39 5.71
C VAL A 195 21.85 -2.47 6.82
N SER A 196 21.95 -1.15 6.67
CA SER A 196 21.46 -0.19 7.66
C SER A 196 19.93 -0.20 7.80
N LEU A 197 19.20 -0.62 6.76
CA LEU A 197 17.77 -0.90 6.80
C LEU A 197 17.41 -2.22 7.52
N ALA A 198 18.40 -2.93 8.06
CA ALA A 198 18.26 -4.15 8.83
C ALA A 198 17.46 -5.24 8.09
N ILE A 199 17.74 -5.42 6.79
CA ILE A 199 17.07 -6.44 6.00
C ILE A 199 17.32 -7.82 6.61
N ASN A 200 16.22 -8.49 6.96
CA ASN A 200 16.24 -9.79 7.58
C ASN A 200 16.40 -10.86 6.49
N PHE A 201 17.61 -11.41 6.39
CA PHE A 201 17.91 -12.54 5.53
C PHE A 201 17.79 -13.91 6.22
N LYS A 202 17.37 -13.93 7.50
CA LYS A 202 17.16 -15.15 8.29
C LYS A 202 15.81 -15.80 8.00
#